data_AF-A0A7C2FK05-F1
#
_entry.id   AF-A0A7C2FK05-F1
#
_cell.length_a   1.000
_cell.length_b   1.000
_cell.length_c   1.000
_cell.angle_alpha   90.00
_cell.angle_beta   90.00
_cell.angle_gamma   90.00
#
_symmetry.space_group_name_H-M   'P 1'
#
loop_
_entity.id
_entity.type
_entity.pdbx_description
1 polymer ?
#
loop_
_entity_poly.entity_id
_entity_poly.type
_entity_poly.pdbx_seq_one_letter_code
_entity_poly.pdbx_strand_id
1 'polypeptide(L)' 'MPRRLRGVLPEGVYHVTSRGNRRERLFCTPDAFQEYLKLLRRVSERYGVDVLAYVLM' A
#
# COMPACT_ATOMS: atom_id res chain seq x y z
N MET A 1 -4.70 16.48 16.45
CA MET A 1 -4.28 15.50 17.47
C MET A 1 -3.37 14.46 16.83
N PRO A 2 -2.17 14.21 17.34
CA PRO A 2 -1.31 13.13 16.84
C PRO A 2 -1.98 11.78 17.14
N ARG A 3 -2.03 10.89 16.14
CA ARG A 3 -2.47 9.51 16.37
C ARG A 3 -1.39 8.79 17.16
N ARG A 4 -1.78 7.92 18.11
CA ARG A 4 -0.85 6.99 18.76
C ARG A 4 -0.13 6.17 17.69
N LEU A 5 1.17 5.97 17.89
CA LEU A 5 1.96 5.08 17.04
C LEU A 5 1.33 3.68 17.04
N ARG A 6 1.26 3.04 15.88
CA ARG A 6 0.91 1.62 15.82
C ARG A 6 2.14 0.83 16.24
N GLY A 7 1.99 -0.09 17.18
CA GLY A 7 3.02 -1.06 17.49
C GLY A 7 3.27 -1.94 16.26
N VAL A 8 4.54 -2.29 16.01
CA VAL A 8 4.93 -3.22 14.96
C VAL A 8 5.35 -4.52 15.65
N LEU A 9 4.61 -5.58 15.35
CA LEU A 9 4.95 -6.95 15.70
C LEU A 9 5.75 -7.59 14.55
N PRO A 10 6.90 -8.25 14.83
CA PRO A 10 7.55 -9.13 13.87
C PRO A 10 6.56 -10.16 13.34
N GLU A 11 6.60 -10.42 12.03
CA GLU A 11 5.74 -11.43 11.37
C GLU A 11 4.22 -11.20 11.51
N GLY A 12 3.81 -9.99 11.93
CA GLY A 12 2.41 -9.63 12.02
C GLY A 12 1.73 -9.55 10.65
N VAL A 13 0.42 -9.84 10.61
CA VAL A 13 -0.43 -9.61 9.44
C VAL A 13 -1.06 -8.23 9.54
N TYR A 14 -0.90 -7.40 8.51
CA TYR A 14 -1.36 -6.02 8.51
C TYR A 14 -2.27 -5.73 7.32
N HIS A 15 -3.39 -5.05 7.59
CA HIS A 15 -4.20 -4.43 6.55
C HIS A 15 -3.70 -3.01 6.28
N VAL A 16 -3.17 -2.79 5.08
CA VAL A 16 -2.65 -1.49 4.62
C VAL A 16 -3.60 -0.89 3.59
N THR A 17 -3.94 0.38 3.76
CA THR A 17 -4.83 1.12 2.85
C THR A 17 -4.19 2.43 2.44
N SER A 18 -4.28 2.80 1.17
CA SER A 18 -3.93 4.12 0.66
C SER A 18 -5.17 4.83 0.13
N ARG A 19 -5.29 6.14 0.35
CA ARG A 19 -6.36 6.97 -0.18
C ARG A 19 -5.85 8.38 -0.42
N GLY A 20 -6.40 9.07 -1.43
CA GLY A 20 -6.11 10.47 -1.64
C GLY A 20 -6.59 11.32 -0.46
N ASN A 21 -5.85 12.39 -0.19
CA ASN A 21 -6.31 13.44 0.71
C ASN A 21 -7.65 13.96 0.19
N ARG A 22 -8.60 14.22 1.10
CA ARG A 22 -9.95 14.69 0.73
C ARG A 22 -10.68 13.80 -0.30
N ARG A 23 -10.34 12.50 -0.39
CA ARG A 23 -10.89 11.54 -1.38
C ARG A 23 -10.53 11.87 -2.82
N GLU A 24 -9.44 12.61 -3.03
CA GLU A 24 -8.89 12.82 -4.37
C GLU A 24 -8.42 11.49 -4.98
N ARG A 25 -8.35 11.48 -6.31
CA ARG A 25 -7.86 10.30 -7.05
C ARG A 25 -6.37 10.10 -6.75
N LEU A 26 -6.00 8.86 -6.46
CA LEU A 26 -4.58 8.47 -6.34
C LEU A 26 -3.91 8.35 -7.71
N PHE A 27 -4.67 7.92 -8.71
CA PHE A 27 -4.20 7.68 -10.07
C PHE A 27 -4.97 8.59 -11.04
N CYS A 28 -4.24 9.43 -11.75
CA CYS A 28 -4.81 10.35 -12.74
C CYS A 28 -4.87 9.74 -14.14
N THR A 29 -4.10 8.69 -14.40
CA THR A 29 -4.01 8.02 -15.70
C THR A 29 -4.11 6.49 -15.55
N PRO A 30 -4.60 5.78 -16.57
CA PRO A 30 -4.61 4.31 -16.58
C PRO A 30 -3.21 3.69 -16.38
N ASP A 31 -2.17 4.33 -16.92
CA ASP A 31 -0.79 3.83 -16.81
C ASP A 31 -0.26 3.88 -15.38
N ALA A 32 -0.74 4.84 -14.57
CA ALA A 32 -0.30 4.98 -13.19
C ALA A 32 -0.67 3.75 -12.33
N PHE A 33 -1.74 3.04 -12.66
CA PHE A 33 -2.10 1.78 -12.02
C PHE A 33 -1.03 0.70 -12.28
N GLN A 34 -0.55 0.59 -13.51
CA GLN A 34 0.47 -0.40 -13.88
C GLN A 34 1.83 -0.08 -13.24
N GLU A 35 2.21 1.19 -13.21
CA GLU A 35 3.43 1.64 -12.52
C GLU A 35 3.34 1.37 -11.01
N TYR A 36 2.17 1.53 -10.40
CA TYR A 36 1.96 1.19 -9.01
C TYR A 36 2.11 -0.31 -8.73
N LEU A 37 1.57 -1.18 -9.59
CA LEU A 37 1.74 -2.63 -9.45
C LEU A 37 3.21 -3.06 -9.58
N LYS A 38 3.97 -2.45 -10.51
CA LYS A 38 5.42 -2.68 -10.63
C LYS A 38 6.17 -2.26 -9.37
N LEU A 39 5.80 -1.10 -8.80
CA LEU A 39 6.37 -0.61 -7.55
C LEU A 39 6.05 -1.55 -6.38
N LEU A 40 4.79 -1.94 -6.23
CA LEU A 40 4.32 -2.84 -5.17
C LEU A 40 5.10 -4.15 -5.20
N ARG A 41 5.24 -4.77 -6.37
CA ARG A 41 6.00 -5.99 -6.56
C ARG A 41 7.47 -5.82 -6.20
N ARG A 42 8.11 -4.76 -6.69
CA ARG A 42 9.52 -4.47 -6.40
C ARG A 42 9.75 -4.32 -4.89
N VAL A 43 8.84 -3.66 -4.20
CA VAL A 43 8.92 -3.43 -2.75
C VAL A 43 8.67 -4.72 -1.98
N SER A 44 7.64 -5.50 -2.34
CA SER A 44 7.35 -6.77 -1.67
C SER A 44 8.52 -7.76 -1.78
N GLU A 45 9.11 -7.87 -2.98
CA GLU A 45 10.29 -8.71 -3.22
C GLU A 45 11.52 -8.20 -2.44
N ARG A 46 11.76 -6.88 -2.45
CA ARG A 46 12.92 -6.27 -1.76
C ARG A 46 12.89 -6.50 -0.25
N TYR A 47 11.71 -6.49 0.35
CA TYR A 47 11.55 -6.58 1.81
C TYR A 47 11.00 -7.93 2.30
N GLY A 48 10.80 -8.90 1.41
CA GLY A 48 10.29 -10.24 1.78
C GLY A 48 8.88 -10.20 2.38
N VAL A 49 7.99 -9.37 1.83
CA VAL A 49 6.62 -9.21 2.33
C VAL A 49 5.65 -10.02 1.48
N ASP A 50 4.88 -10.91 2.12
CA ASP A 50 3.81 -11.65 1.47
C ASP A 50 2.54 -10.81 1.32
N VAL A 51 2.02 -10.73 0.09
CA VAL A 51 0.75 -10.05 -0.21
C VAL A 51 -0.37 -11.08 -0.21
N LEU A 52 -1.05 -11.22 0.93
CA LEU A 52 -2.13 -12.21 1.12
C LEU A 52 -3.39 -11.87 0.31
N ALA A 53 -3.71 -10.58 0.20
CA ALA A 53 -4.85 -10.07 -0.56
C ALA A 53 -4.57 -8.63 -1.00
N TYR A 54 -5.09 -8.26 -2.18
CA TYR A 54 -4.87 -6.93 -2.74
C TYR A 54 -6.06 -6.46 -3.58
N VAL A 55 -6.38 -5.17 -3.46
CA VAL A 55 -7.39 -4.47 -4.26
C VAL A 55 -6.80 -3.13 -4.71
N LEU A 56 -7.03 -2.79 -5.97
CA LEU A 56 -6.63 -1.53 -6.59
C LEU A 56 -7.86 -0.88 -7.22
N MET A 57 -8.12 0.38 -6.85
CA MET A 57 -9.26 1.19 -7.28
C MET A 57 -8.79 2.51 -7.86
#